data_AF-A0A3M7M099-F1
#
_entry.id   AF-A0A3M7M099-F1
#
_cell.length_a   1.000
_cell.length_b   1.000
_cell.length_c   1.000
_cell.angle_alpha   90.00
_cell.angle_beta   90.00
_cell.angle_gamma   90.00
#
_symmetry.space_group_name_H-M   'P 1'
#
loop_
_entity.id
_entity.type
_entity.pdbx_description
1 polymer ?
#
loop_
_entity_poly.entity_id
_entity_poly.type
_entity_poly.pdbx_seq_one_letter_code
_entity_poly.pdbx_strand_id
1 'polypeptide(L)'
;MWQRDRHELKDAVVIWVKAKMILYFSMHGHITLAFLALHMLAAATPTKQRRDDGVNITNLGKNVTLTSGTGNVAAAGTLAPFGKIGVGCGINWQDEVSYGGGLQAGSSNFGLGSGFTINPNNITIGLGIGMNAANTSASIKFTGGKNGNVEFTFESSSLIVCTPGTKDGKSVVTCKTA
;
A
#
# COMPACT_ATOMS: atom_id res chain seq x y z
N MET A 1 -23.40 22.11 13.29
CA MET A 1 -24.07 20.92 12.70
C MET A 1 -23.09 20.27 11.71
N TRP A 2 -21.90 19.76 12.05
CA TRP A 2 -21.41 18.87 13.13
C TRP A 2 -22.26 17.60 13.29
N GLN A 3 -21.60 16.44 13.10
CA GLN A 3 -22.02 15.05 13.41
C GLN A 3 -22.76 14.20 12.34
N ARG A 4 -22.38 14.22 11.05
CA ARG A 4 -22.87 13.16 10.12
C ARG A 4 -21.86 12.52 9.16
N ASP A 5 -20.61 13.00 9.09
CA ASP A 5 -19.62 12.51 8.12
C ASP A 5 -18.61 11.45 8.66
N ARG A 6 -18.78 10.96 9.90
CA ARG A 6 -17.85 9.96 10.49
C ARG A 6 -18.29 8.50 10.39
N HIS A 7 -19.42 8.21 9.74
CA HIS A 7 -19.87 6.83 9.56
C HIS A 7 -19.44 6.20 8.22
N GLU A 8 -19.15 6.98 7.18
CA GLU A 8 -18.79 6.44 5.85
C GLU A 8 -17.39 5.82 5.75
N LEU A 9 -16.48 6.12 6.68
CA LEU A 9 -15.11 5.58 6.65
C LEU A 9 -14.96 4.18 7.27
N LYS A 10 -15.97 3.71 8.02
CA LYS A 10 -15.96 2.35 8.58
C LYS A 10 -16.41 1.29 7.56
N ASP A 11 -17.11 1.69 6.52
CA ASP A 11 -17.70 0.77 5.55
C ASP A 11 -16.73 0.36 4.43
N ALA A 12 -15.70 1.17 4.14
CA ALA A 12 -14.72 0.87 3.10
C ALA A 12 -13.83 -0.36 3.40
N VAL A 13 -13.56 -0.67 4.68
CA VAL A 13 -12.69 -1.80 5.07
C VAL A 13 -13.46 -3.12 5.14
N VAL A 14 -14.77 -3.08 5.41
CA VAL A 14 -15.62 -4.28 5.53
C VAL A 14 -15.92 -4.89 4.15
N ILE A 15 -15.90 -4.07 3.09
CA ILE A 15 -16.17 -4.45 1.70
C ILE A 15 -15.13 -5.45 1.15
N TRP A 16 -13.86 -5.35 1.56
CA TRP A 16 -12.82 -6.26 1.04
C TRP A 16 -12.77 -7.63 1.75
N VAL A 17 -13.16 -7.70 3.02
CA VAL A 17 -13.14 -8.97 3.79
C VAL A 17 -14.31 -9.88 3.42
N LYS A 18 -15.47 -9.32 3.02
CA LYS A 18 -16.66 -10.11 2.66
C LYS A 18 -16.62 -10.73 1.25
N ALA A 19 -15.83 -10.20 0.33
CA ALA A 19 -15.79 -10.70 -1.04
C ALA A 19 -15.00 -12.02 -1.22
N LYS A 20 -14.13 -12.39 -0.27
CA LYS A 20 -13.28 -13.59 -0.40
C LYS A 20 -13.82 -14.84 0.31
N MET A 21 -14.89 -14.71 1.10
CA MET A 21 -15.52 -15.80 1.87
C MET A 21 -16.85 -16.27 1.27
N ILE A 22 -17.03 -16.13 -0.05
CA ILE A 22 -18.25 -16.57 -0.78
C ILE A 22 -17.92 -17.49 -1.98
N LEU A 23 -16.63 -17.82 -2.21
CA LEU A 23 -16.22 -18.72 -3.31
C LEU A 23 -15.82 -20.14 -2.86
N TYR A 24 -15.82 -20.43 -1.56
CA TYR A 24 -15.58 -21.77 -1.02
C TYR A 24 -16.79 -22.21 -0.20
N PHE A 25 -17.94 -22.44 -0.83
CA PHE A 25 -19.00 -23.32 -0.31
C PHE A 25 -20.13 -23.34 -1.35
N SER A 26 -19.86 -23.95 -2.50
CA SER A 26 -20.91 -24.35 -3.44
C SER A 26 -20.79 -25.84 -3.72
N MET A 27 -21.28 -26.62 -2.76
CA MET A 27 -21.88 -27.92 -3.04
C MET A 27 -22.75 -28.30 -1.83
N HIS A 28 -24.06 -28.33 -2.07
CA HIS A 28 -25.15 -28.81 -1.20
C HIS A 28 -25.85 -27.78 -0.31
N GLY A 29 -27.13 -27.56 -0.62
CA GLY A 29 -28.15 -27.20 0.38
C GLY A 29 -28.97 -25.97 0.03
N HIS A 30 -30.23 -26.21 -0.31
CA HIS A 30 -31.32 -25.25 -0.47
C HIS A 30 -31.35 -24.13 0.59
N ILE A 31 -31.81 -22.93 0.21
CA ILE A 31 -32.88 -22.13 0.88
C ILE A 31 -32.98 -20.73 0.24
N THR A 32 -34.20 -20.25 0.25
CA THR A 32 -34.86 -19.10 -0.36
C THR A 32 -34.36 -17.67 -0.05
N LEU A 33 -34.83 -16.75 -0.91
CA LEU A 33 -35.45 -15.43 -0.66
C LEU A 33 -34.66 -14.14 -0.90
N ALA A 34 -35.37 -13.24 -1.60
CA ALA A 34 -35.28 -11.77 -1.66
C ALA A 34 -34.20 -11.12 -2.56
N PHE A 35 -34.64 -10.70 -3.75
CA PHE A 35 -33.99 -9.64 -4.53
C PHE A 35 -34.69 -8.30 -4.26
N LEU A 36 -33.96 -7.31 -3.77
CA LEU A 36 -34.38 -5.92 -3.81
C LEU A 36 -33.18 -4.97 -3.91
N ALA A 37 -33.42 -3.90 -4.66
CA ALA A 37 -32.66 -2.67 -4.85
C ALA A 37 -31.48 -2.74 -5.84
N LEU A 38 -31.61 -2.19 -7.05
CA LEU A 38 -31.72 -0.78 -7.48
C LEU A 38 -30.35 -0.12 -7.66
N HIS A 39 -30.10 0.28 -8.90
CA HIS A 39 -28.88 0.83 -9.48
C HIS A 39 -28.53 2.21 -8.93
N MET A 40 -27.25 2.47 -8.69
CA MET A 40 -26.66 3.82 -8.72
C MET A 40 -25.34 3.76 -9.49
N LEU A 41 -25.32 4.36 -10.68
CA LEU A 41 -24.07 4.75 -11.34
C LEU A 41 -23.46 5.93 -10.56
N ALA A 42 -22.19 5.82 -10.17
CA ALA A 42 -21.40 6.98 -9.77
C ALA A 42 -20.07 6.95 -10.54
N ALA A 43 -19.97 7.82 -11.55
CA ALA A 43 -18.71 8.15 -12.19
C ALA A 43 -17.92 9.08 -11.25
N ALA A 44 -16.69 8.70 -10.87
CA ALA A 44 -15.79 9.56 -10.14
C ALA A 44 -15.19 10.60 -11.10
N THR A 45 -15.76 11.79 -11.14
CA THR A 45 -15.17 12.96 -11.80
C THR A 45 -14.21 13.66 -10.84
N PRO A 46 -12.99 14.04 -11.27
CA PRO A 46 -12.11 14.85 -10.45
C PRO A 46 -12.71 16.25 -10.31
N THR A 47 -13.19 16.60 -9.12
CA THR A 47 -13.51 17.98 -8.76
C THR A 47 -12.23 18.80 -8.77
N LYS A 48 -12.19 19.87 -9.57
CA LYS A 48 -11.10 20.86 -9.51
C LYS A 48 -11.13 21.53 -8.13
N GLN A 49 -10.43 20.97 -7.16
CA GLN A 49 -10.16 21.63 -5.89
C GLN A 49 -9.13 22.74 -6.11
N ARG A 50 -9.48 23.90 -5.56
CA ARG A 50 -8.73 25.15 -5.40
C ARG A 50 -7.20 24.96 -5.44
N ARG A 51 -6.53 25.62 -6.39
CA ARG A 51 -5.05 25.69 -6.45
C ARG A 51 -4.53 26.29 -5.15
N ASP A 52 -3.76 25.49 -4.43
CA ASP A 52 -2.81 25.96 -3.42
C ASP A 52 -1.44 25.91 -4.12
N ASP A 53 -0.74 27.04 -4.23
CA ASP A 53 0.43 27.23 -5.12
C ASP A 53 1.69 26.44 -4.70
N GLY A 54 1.58 25.54 -3.72
CA GLY A 54 2.69 24.77 -3.17
C GLY A 54 2.91 23.40 -3.80
N VAL A 55 1.84 22.66 -4.16
CA VAL A 55 1.93 21.24 -4.59
C VAL A 55 1.00 20.98 -5.77
N ASN A 56 1.51 20.33 -6.81
CA ASN A 56 0.73 20.01 -8.01
C ASN A 56 0.84 18.52 -8.36
N ILE A 57 -0.20 18.01 -9.03
CA ILE A 57 -0.15 16.69 -9.66
C ILE A 57 0.86 16.77 -10.82
N THR A 58 1.95 16.01 -10.70
CA THR A 58 3.00 15.95 -11.72
C THR A 58 2.80 14.76 -12.66
N ASN A 59 2.06 13.74 -12.22
CA ASN A 59 1.75 12.58 -13.04
C ASN A 59 0.40 11.99 -12.61
N LEU A 60 -0.46 11.72 -13.57
CA LEU A 60 -1.67 10.92 -13.41
C LEU A 60 -1.79 10.03 -14.64
N GLY A 61 -1.60 8.73 -14.44
CA GLY A 61 -1.56 7.75 -15.52
C GLY A 61 -2.43 6.54 -15.19
N LYS A 62 -3.09 6.01 -16.21
CA LYS A 62 -3.72 4.70 -16.17
C LYS A 62 -3.60 4.01 -17.51
N ASN A 63 -3.37 2.71 -17.48
CA ASN A 63 -3.43 1.85 -18.66
C ASN A 63 -4.09 0.54 -18.26
N VAL A 64 -5.14 0.13 -18.96
CA VAL A 64 -5.96 -1.03 -18.59
C VAL A 64 -6.30 -1.83 -19.83
N THR A 65 -6.10 -3.14 -19.74
CA THR A 65 -6.57 -4.16 -20.69
C THR A 65 -7.49 -5.14 -19.96
N LEU A 66 -8.01 -6.14 -20.66
CA LEU A 66 -8.87 -7.18 -20.05
C LEU A 66 -8.14 -8.01 -18.99
N THR A 67 -6.82 -8.21 -19.13
CA THR A 67 -6.03 -9.14 -18.30
C THR A 67 -4.86 -8.46 -17.58
N SER A 68 -4.72 -7.13 -17.70
CA SER A 68 -3.67 -6.39 -17.00
C SER A 68 -4.01 -4.92 -16.83
N GLY A 69 -3.31 -4.25 -15.92
CA GLY A 69 -3.39 -2.81 -15.83
C GLY A 69 -2.36 -2.18 -14.91
N THR A 70 -2.23 -0.88 -15.06
CA THR A 70 -1.43 0.00 -14.21
C THR A 70 -2.22 1.26 -13.90
N GLY A 71 -1.99 1.82 -12.72
CA GLY A 71 -2.52 3.11 -12.32
C GLY A 71 -1.53 3.79 -11.41
N ASN A 72 -1.28 5.08 -11.62
CA ASN A 72 -0.36 5.84 -10.81
C ASN A 72 -0.82 7.29 -10.66
N VAL A 73 -0.53 7.86 -9.49
CA VAL A 73 -0.62 9.30 -9.27
C VAL A 73 0.62 9.75 -8.52
N ALA A 74 1.18 10.87 -8.94
CA ALA A 74 2.28 11.54 -8.27
C ALA A 74 1.98 13.03 -8.14
N ALA A 75 2.33 13.57 -6.98
CA ALA A 75 2.25 14.98 -6.68
C ALA A 75 3.61 15.43 -6.13
N ALA A 76 4.04 16.62 -6.52
CA ALA A 76 5.26 17.22 -6.00
C ALA A 76 5.14 18.73 -5.93
N GLY A 77 6.01 19.34 -5.14
CA GLY A 77 5.97 20.77 -4.91
C GLY A 77 6.95 21.25 -3.85
N THR A 78 6.78 22.50 -3.43
CA THR A 78 7.53 23.10 -2.33
C THR A 78 6.57 23.48 -1.22
N LEU A 79 6.73 22.85 -0.05
CA LEU A 79 5.90 23.11 1.13
C LEU A 79 6.78 23.68 2.23
N ALA A 80 6.61 24.94 2.59
CA ALA A 80 7.29 25.50 3.76
C ALA A 80 6.70 24.90 5.05
N PRO A 81 7.51 24.57 6.08
CA PRO A 81 8.97 24.70 6.19
C PRO A 81 9.78 23.49 5.67
N PHE A 82 9.13 22.49 5.07
CA PHE A 82 9.73 21.20 4.70
C PHE A 82 10.57 21.23 3.39
N GLY A 83 10.47 22.30 2.60
CA GLY A 83 11.18 22.45 1.33
C GLY A 83 10.53 21.65 0.20
N LYS A 84 11.33 21.13 -0.74
CA LYS A 84 10.82 20.30 -1.85
C LYS A 84 10.30 18.98 -1.31
N ILE A 85 9.06 18.63 -1.66
CA ILE A 85 8.40 17.37 -1.31
C ILE A 85 7.85 16.67 -2.56
N GLY A 86 7.71 15.35 -2.46
CA GLY A 86 7.04 14.52 -3.45
C GLY A 86 6.33 13.35 -2.78
N VAL A 87 5.16 12.99 -3.30
CA VAL A 87 4.43 11.78 -2.93
C VAL A 87 3.94 11.12 -4.20
N GLY A 88 4.00 9.79 -4.24
CA GLY A 88 3.48 9.01 -5.33
C GLY A 88 2.89 7.70 -4.84
N CYS A 89 1.87 7.24 -5.54
CA CYS A 89 1.39 5.88 -5.40
C CYS A 89 1.19 5.25 -6.76
N GLY A 90 1.34 3.94 -6.80
CA GLY A 90 1.17 3.16 -8.01
C GLY A 90 0.63 1.79 -7.68
N ILE A 91 -0.15 1.25 -8.60
CA ILE A 91 -0.59 -0.14 -8.61
C ILE A 91 -0.33 -0.74 -9.99
N ASN A 92 -0.08 -2.04 -10.00
CA ASN A 92 0.00 -2.84 -11.21
C ASN A 92 -0.65 -4.20 -10.96
N TRP A 93 -1.27 -4.76 -11.98
CA TRP A 93 -1.81 -6.10 -11.90
C TRP A 93 -1.76 -6.78 -13.26
N GLN A 94 -1.66 -8.09 -13.21
CA GLN A 94 -1.78 -8.99 -14.34
C GLN A 94 -2.49 -10.26 -13.85
N ASP A 95 -3.56 -10.63 -14.54
CA ASP A 95 -4.42 -11.73 -14.14
C ASP A 95 -3.62 -13.02 -13.97
N GLU A 96 -3.91 -13.75 -12.90
CA GLU A 96 -3.24 -15.00 -12.50
C GLU A 96 -1.70 -14.96 -12.39
N VAL A 97 -1.05 -13.80 -12.62
CA VAL A 97 0.41 -13.66 -12.66
C VAL A 97 0.91 -12.85 -11.48
N SER A 98 0.44 -11.61 -11.31
CA SER A 98 0.90 -10.77 -10.20
C SER A 98 -0.01 -9.58 -9.91
N TYR A 99 0.02 -9.15 -8.66
CA TYR A 99 -0.60 -7.91 -8.18
C TYR A 99 0.44 -7.17 -7.35
N GLY A 100 0.56 -5.87 -7.56
CA GLY A 100 1.54 -5.07 -6.85
C GLY A 100 1.10 -3.64 -6.68
N GLY A 101 1.79 -2.96 -5.79
CA GLY A 101 1.59 -1.55 -5.59
C GLY A 101 2.54 -1.01 -4.55
N GLY A 102 2.60 0.31 -4.45
CA GLY A 102 3.48 0.97 -3.51
C GLY A 102 3.18 2.44 -3.34
N LEU A 103 3.74 2.97 -2.26
CA LEU A 103 3.73 4.37 -1.90
C LEU A 103 5.17 4.83 -1.79
N GLN A 104 5.44 6.02 -2.28
CA GLN A 104 6.70 6.70 -2.04
C GLN A 104 6.40 8.12 -1.56
N ALA A 105 7.17 8.58 -0.61
CA ALA A 105 7.14 9.95 -0.15
C ALA A 105 8.58 10.41 0.10
N GLY A 106 8.89 11.67 -0.15
CA GLY A 106 10.23 12.16 0.09
C GLY A 106 10.35 13.65 0.01
N SER A 107 11.50 14.12 0.46
CA SER A 107 12.00 15.48 0.32
C SER A 107 13.40 15.45 -0.28
N SER A 108 14.04 16.61 -0.36
CA SER A 108 15.46 16.68 -0.76
C SER A 108 16.41 15.86 0.12
N ASN A 109 16.10 15.68 1.40
CA ASN A 109 16.99 15.04 2.37
C ASN A 109 16.56 13.62 2.76
N PHE A 110 15.27 13.30 2.65
CA PHE A 110 14.71 12.05 3.16
C PHE A 110 13.81 11.39 2.13
N GLY A 111 13.85 10.07 2.06
CA GLY A 111 12.97 9.26 1.23
C GLY A 111 12.33 8.15 2.07
N LEU A 112 11.07 7.86 1.78
CA LEU A 112 10.29 6.77 2.33
C LEU A 112 9.66 6.01 1.17
N GLY A 113 9.76 4.69 1.20
CA GLY A 113 9.13 3.81 0.23
C GLY A 113 8.44 2.67 0.94
N SER A 114 7.28 2.28 0.43
CA SER A 114 6.62 1.04 0.79
C SER A 114 6.04 0.40 -0.45
N GLY A 115 5.98 -0.93 -0.45
CA GLY A 115 5.41 -1.66 -1.56
C GLY A 115 5.04 -3.07 -1.19
N PHE A 116 4.23 -3.68 -2.04
CA PHE A 116 3.90 -5.08 -1.96
C PHE A 116 3.86 -5.68 -3.36
N THR A 117 4.08 -6.98 -3.41
CA THR A 117 3.89 -7.78 -4.62
C THR A 117 3.35 -9.14 -4.20
N ILE A 118 2.34 -9.61 -4.92
CA ILE A 118 1.68 -10.89 -4.74
C ILE A 118 1.76 -11.60 -6.07
N ASN A 119 2.27 -12.82 -6.08
CA ASN A 119 2.19 -13.74 -7.22
C ASN A 119 1.71 -15.12 -6.73
N PRO A 120 1.49 -16.10 -7.61
CA PRO A 120 0.97 -17.41 -7.19
C PRO A 120 1.79 -18.14 -6.13
N ASN A 121 3.07 -17.80 -5.98
CA ASN A 121 4.02 -18.52 -5.13
C ASN A 121 4.37 -17.76 -3.85
N ASN A 122 4.35 -16.43 -3.88
CA ASN A 122 4.77 -15.61 -2.77
C ASN A 122 4.00 -14.28 -2.63
N ILE A 123 4.03 -13.77 -1.40
CA ILE A 123 3.66 -12.41 -1.05
C ILE A 123 4.92 -11.75 -0.51
N THR A 124 5.26 -10.59 -1.04
CA THR A 124 6.37 -9.76 -0.57
C THR A 124 5.84 -8.41 -0.12
N ILE A 125 6.25 -7.95 1.05
CA ILE A 125 5.98 -6.60 1.57
C ILE A 125 7.33 -5.96 1.88
N GLY A 126 7.58 -4.78 1.33
CA GLY A 126 8.82 -4.03 1.51
C GLY A 126 8.55 -2.65 2.08
N LEU A 127 9.43 -2.20 2.98
CA LEU A 127 9.50 -0.81 3.45
C LEU A 127 10.95 -0.34 3.37
N GLY A 128 11.17 0.92 3.05
CA GLY A 128 12.50 1.49 2.94
C GLY A 128 12.54 2.94 3.39
N ILE A 129 13.68 3.33 3.95
CA ILE A 129 14.01 4.71 4.27
C ILE A 129 15.35 5.06 3.63
N GLY A 130 15.48 6.31 3.20
CA GLY A 130 16.71 6.88 2.67
C GLY A 130 16.97 8.24 3.29
N MET A 131 18.23 8.54 3.55
CA MET A 131 18.73 9.82 4.04
C MET A 131 19.82 10.29 3.09
N ASN A 132 19.49 11.19 2.17
CA ASN A 132 20.38 11.64 1.11
C ASN A 132 21.60 12.37 1.66
N ALA A 133 21.41 13.21 2.68
CA ALA A 133 22.48 14.00 3.28
C ALA A 133 23.59 13.13 3.91
N ALA A 134 23.23 11.95 4.41
CA ALA A 134 24.17 10.98 4.98
C ALA A 134 24.57 9.89 3.97
N ASN A 135 23.99 9.90 2.77
CA ASN A 135 24.09 8.81 1.78
C ASN A 135 23.82 7.42 2.40
N THR A 136 22.81 7.35 3.27
CA THR A 136 22.46 6.11 3.99
C THR A 136 21.04 5.67 3.66
N SER A 137 20.83 4.36 3.63
CA SER A 137 19.51 3.74 3.46
C SER A 137 19.36 2.51 4.34
N ALA A 138 18.10 2.17 4.61
CA ALA A 138 17.74 0.91 5.23
C ALA A 138 16.41 0.43 4.65
N SER A 139 16.25 -0.88 4.49
CA SER A 139 15.01 -1.48 4.02
C SER A 139 14.73 -2.80 4.73
N ILE A 140 13.44 -3.09 4.90
CA ILE A 140 12.93 -4.35 5.38
C ILE A 140 12.11 -5.00 4.28
N LYS A 141 12.19 -6.32 4.19
CA LYS A 141 11.40 -7.14 3.28
C LYS A 141 10.86 -8.34 4.05
N PHE A 142 9.55 -8.52 4.01
CA PHE A 142 8.86 -9.70 4.50
C PHE A 142 8.37 -10.49 3.30
N THR A 143 8.77 -11.76 3.21
CA THR A 143 8.33 -12.66 2.14
C THR A 143 7.62 -13.86 2.75
N GLY A 144 6.36 -14.07 2.39
CA GLY A 144 5.61 -15.28 2.71
C GLY A 144 5.48 -16.16 1.47
N GLY A 145 5.95 -17.41 1.56
CA GLY A 145 5.78 -18.42 0.53
C GLY A 145 4.48 -19.20 0.70
N LYS A 146 3.88 -19.65 -0.42
CA LYS A 146 2.69 -20.52 -0.42
C LYS A 146 2.90 -21.84 0.35
N ASN A 147 4.15 -22.27 0.48
CA ASN A 147 4.57 -23.44 1.26
C ASN A 147 4.63 -23.20 2.78
N GLY A 148 4.23 -22.01 3.26
CA GLY A 148 4.27 -21.65 4.68
C GLY A 148 5.61 -21.11 5.16
N ASN A 149 6.61 -20.96 4.29
CA ASN A 149 7.86 -20.32 4.66
C ASN A 149 7.66 -18.81 4.85
N VAL A 150 8.30 -18.23 5.85
CA VAL A 150 8.34 -16.79 6.09
C VAL A 150 9.79 -16.36 6.20
N GLU A 151 10.18 -15.41 5.36
CA GLU A 151 11.50 -14.80 5.36
C GLU A 151 11.40 -13.34 5.75
N PHE A 152 12.30 -12.91 6.62
CA PHE A 152 12.53 -11.51 6.95
C PHE A 152 13.95 -11.13 6.53
N THR A 153 14.06 -10.13 5.66
CA THR A 153 15.34 -9.56 5.24
C THR A 153 15.41 -8.11 5.73
N PHE A 154 16.52 -7.76 6.36
CA PHE A 154 16.88 -6.37 6.65
C PHE A 154 18.16 -6.03 5.89
N GLU A 155 18.15 -4.92 5.17
CA GLU A 155 19.28 -4.44 4.38
C GLU A 155 19.58 -2.99 4.77
N SER A 156 20.86 -2.64 4.92
CA SER A 156 21.29 -1.26 5.13
C SER A 156 22.59 -0.99 4.39
N SER A 157 22.78 0.27 4.00
CA SER A 157 24.03 0.78 3.45
C SER A 157 25.19 0.77 4.45
N SER A 158 24.91 0.67 5.75
CA SER A 158 25.90 0.65 6.83
C SER A 158 25.95 -0.73 7.48
N LEU A 159 27.06 -1.02 8.19
CA LEU A 159 27.16 -2.26 8.97
C LEU A 159 26.08 -2.29 10.05
N ILE A 160 25.35 -3.40 10.14
CA ILE A 160 24.25 -3.58 11.09
C ILE A 160 24.65 -4.61 12.15
N VAL A 161 24.29 -4.35 13.40
CA VAL A 161 24.30 -5.32 14.49
C VAL A 161 22.86 -5.62 14.89
N CYS A 162 22.46 -6.89 14.78
CA CYS A 162 21.15 -7.37 15.23
C CYS A 162 21.31 -8.18 16.52
N THR A 163 20.63 -7.75 17.59
CA THR A 163 20.67 -8.40 18.90
C THR A 163 19.31 -9.02 19.19
N PRO A 164 19.23 -10.35 19.40
CA PRO A 164 18.00 -11.00 19.85
C PRO A 164 17.73 -10.64 21.32
N GLY A 165 16.46 -10.64 21.70
CA GLY A 165 16.02 -10.39 23.07
C GLY A 165 14.56 -10.77 23.28
N THR A 166 14.05 -10.45 24.47
CA THR A 166 12.66 -10.72 24.85
C THR A 166 12.05 -9.47 25.46
N LYS A 167 10.83 -9.11 25.03
CA LYS A 167 10.07 -8.00 25.60
C LYS A 167 8.62 -8.43 25.79
N ASP A 168 8.10 -8.28 27.00
CA ASP A 168 6.71 -8.66 27.35
C ASP A 168 6.36 -10.12 26.97
N GLY A 169 7.32 -11.05 27.19
CA GLY A 169 7.18 -12.46 26.85
C GLY A 169 7.28 -12.79 25.35
N LYS A 170 7.56 -11.80 24.49
CA LYS A 170 7.71 -11.98 23.03
C LYS A 170 9.17 -11.89 22.62
N SER A 171 9.59 -12.75 21.68
CA SER A 171 10.90 -12.65 21.03
C SER A 171 10.98 -11.37 20.21
N VAL A 172 12.07 -10.63 20.35
CA VAL A 172 12.36 -9.38 19.64
C VAL A 172 13.75 -9.46 19.04
N VAL A 173 13.93 -8.94 17.83
CA VAL A 173 15.24 -8.70 17.23
C VAL A 173 15.39 -7.21 17.04
N THR A 174 16.41 -6.61 17.66
CA THR A 174 16.72 -5.19 17.51
C THR A 174 17.94 -5.06 16.62
N CYS A 175 17.79 -4.42 15.47
CA CYS A 175 18.90 -4.12 14.56
C CYS A 175 19.22 -2.63 14.60
N LYS A 176 20.51 -2.30 14.69
CA LYS A 176 21.01 -0.92 14.63
C LYS A 176 22.28 -0.83 13.79
N THR A 177 22.52 0.32 13.19
CA THR A 177 23.81 0.62 12.56
C THR A 177 24.87 0.78 13.65
N ALA A 178 26.09 0.31 13.37
CA ALA A 178 27.25 0.46 14.25
C ALA A 178 27.76 1.90 14.30
#